data_AF-A0A8J3Y289-F1
#
_entry.id   AF-A0A8J3Y289-F1
#
_cell.length_a   1.000
_cell.length_b   1.000
_cell.length_c   1.000
_cell.angle_alpha   90.00
_cell.angle_beta   90.00
_cell.angle_gamma   90.00
#
_symmetry.space_group_name_H-M   'P 1'
#
loop_
_entity.id
_entity.type
_entity.pdbx_description
1 polymer ?
#
loop_
_entity_poly.entity_id
_entity_poly.type
_entity_poly.pdbx_seq_one_letter_code
_entity_poly.pdbx_strand_id
1 'polypeptide(L)'
;MPLHDSYPVANGLRTDHPIPDLPFVDDSHIPLDDPRALEAVGRHRGDGMWGRHDDSRHDGGWAAFTTDPIRHDLAWSVRWHPDHGRSVVLYRDNDAAGMHHWLQSPALLFRSGGYWFDGTSWYRPPQVFDLASEEFVRRRVPAATTVTAADLLTTNRKPTSSHVLHVDEVDLDALPSPDRWLDDLASWAAQHQGPIPLSRCVVKISAPELTGDQLVGVAEMAQIAGVAPSTLRAYISRKEGDVPQPQATVSGRNVWARPVAEEWAERRRRSPDSVEETISIQHGEASVPAGVAEVWDNFTRFFVSSLWENPDRRKRWALRWRTQSAVEEVAKSLGWQVAVNLGNIVPTEALAATIRHAVLDEFATGQQLRQENGFDRHDFYGITPLVAEMLDWLVRHEPHLAGATINEIIGEAERRLQISREVSTRSIATALDLDGKLDDDTLDEFLDKVVIPSERKSR
;
A
#
# COMPACT_ATOMS: atom_id res chain seq x y z
N MET A 1 -2.69 5.31 -3.72
CA MET A 1 -4.06 4.81 -3.96
C MET A 1 -3.95 3.34 -4.32
N PRO A 2 -4.67 2.40 -3.67
CA PRO A 2 -4.55 0.98 -3.99
C PRO A 2 -5.01 0.71 -5.43
N LEU A 3 -4.40 -0.28 -6.10
CA LEU A 3 -4.83 -0.78 -7.43
C LEU A 3 -6.27 -1.32 -7.43
N HIS A 4 -6.86 -1.56 -6.26
CA HIS A 4 -8.04 -2.37 -6.07
C HIS A 4 -9.37 -1.70 -6.46
N ASP A 5 -9.37 -0.41 -6.79
CA ASP A 5 -10.59 0.31 -7.15
C ASP A 5 -10.81 0.45 -8.66
N SER A 6 -9.79 0.23 -9.49
CA SER A 6 -9.89 0.38 -10.93
C SER A 6 -10.33 -0.94 -11.59
N TYR A 7 -11.50 -0.94 -12.24
CA TYR A 7 -12.01 -2.12 -12.95
C TYR A 7 -12.00 -1.88 -14.46
N PRO A 8 -11.28 -2.71 -15.24
CA PRO A 8 -11.34 -2.61 -16.69
C PRO A 8 -12.73 -3.02 -17.18
N VAL A 9 -13.24 -2.28 -18.15
CA VAL A 9 -14.58 -2.44 -18.71
C VAL A 9 -14.52 -3.15 -20.07
N ALA A 10 -13.52 -2.82 -20.89
CA ALA A 10 -13.36 -3.42 -22.21
C ALA A 10 -11.90 -3.41 -22.68
N ASN A 11 -11.61 -4.26 -23.66
CA ASN A 11 -10.38 -4.21 -24.45
C ASN A 11 -10.55 -3.22 -25.60
N GLY A 12 -9.54 -2.38 -25.86
CA GLY A 12 -9.45 -1.69 -27.15
C GLY A 12 -9.10 -2.69 -28.25
N LEU A 13 -9.69 -2.53 -29.43
CA LEU A 13 -9.43 -3.42 -30.57
C LEU A 13 -7.95 -3.45 -30.97
N ARG A 14 -7.21 -2.36 -30.76
CA ARG A 14 -5.77 -2.24 -31.08
C ARG A 14 -4.83 -2.61 -29.94
N THR A 15 -5.33 -3.23 -28.86
CA THR A 15 -4.50 -3.80 -27.80
C THR A 15 -3.69 -4.99 -28.32
N ASP A 16 -2.41 -5.11 -27.92
CA ASP A 16 -1.59 -6.32 -28.12
C ASP A 16 -1.83 -7.36 -27.01
N HIS A 17 -2.46 -6.96 -25.91
CA HIS A 17 -2.60 -7.77 -24.69
C HIS A 17 -4.04 -7.81 -24.19
N PRO A 18 -4.92 -8.63 -24.82
CA PRO A 18 -6.31 -8.75 -24.41
C PRO A 18 -6.46 -9.23 -22.96
N ILE A 19 -7.41 -8.63 -22.24
CA ILE A 19 -7.87 -9.05 -20.92
C ILE A 19 -9.01 -10.07 -21.10
N PRO A 20 -8.96 -11.22 -20.42
CA PRO A 20 -10.00 -12.24 -20.51
C PRO A 20 -11.36 -11.73 -20.05
N ASP A 21 -12.40 -12.30 -20.65
CA ASP A 21 -13.83 -12.09 -20.33
C ASP A 21 -14.35 -10.66 -20.55
N LEU A 22 -13.52 -9.74 -21.06
CA LEU A 22 -13.95 -8.39 -21.44
C LEU A 22 -14.24 -8.29 -22.96
N PRO A 23 -15.27 -7.51 -23.36
CA PRO A 23 -15.58 -7.28 -24.77
C PRO A 23 -14.46 -6.48 -25.46
N PHE A 24 -14.44 -6.52 -26.79
CA PHE A 24 -13.61 -5.63 -27.60
C PHE A 24 -14.41 -4.44 -28.09
N VAL A 25 -13.85 -3.25 -27.96
CA VAL A 25 -14.45 -1.98 -28.36
C VAL A 25 -13.58 -1.34 -29.43
N ASP A 26 -14.20 -0.77 -30.47
CA ASP A 26 -13.52 0.03 -31.46
C ASP A 26 -12.90 1.27 -30.80
N ASP A 27 -11.58 1.37 -30.90
CA ASP A 27 -10.78 2.47 -30.35
C ASP A 27 -10.29 3.41 -31.47
N SER A 28 -10.75 3.25 -32.72
CA SER A 28 -10.22 3.95 -33.90
C SER A 28 -10.33 5.48 -33.85
N HIS A 29 -11.24 6.02 -33.05
CA HIS A 29 -11.46 7.47 -32.90
C HIS A 29 -10.44 8.17 -31.98
N ILE A 30 -9.56 7.43 -31.29
CA ILE A 30 -8.47 8.00 -30.49
C ILE A 30 -7.08 7.75 -31.11
N PRO A 31 -6.15 8.73 -30.99
CA PRO A 31 -4.79 8.60 -31.53
C PRO A 31 -3.90 7.78 -30.58
N LEU A 32 -3.64 6.51 -30.92
CA LEU A 32 -2.85 5.61 -30.06
C LEU A 32 -1.34 5.65 -30.30
N ASP A 33 -0.88 6.27 -31.39
CA ASP A 33 0.53 6.25 -31.79
C ASP A 33 1.31 7.50 -31.31
N ASP A 34 0.59 8.50 -30.78
CA ASP A 34 1.18 9.73 -30.22
C ASP A 34 0.57 10.02 -28.83
N PRO A 35 1.34 9.85 -27.73
CA PRO A 35 0.85 10.08 -26.38
C PRO A 35 0.40 11.53 -26.14
N ARG A 36 0.99 12.52 -26.84
CA ARG A 36 0.59 13.93 -26.71
C ARG A 36 -0.73 14.19 -27.41
N ALA A 37 -0.94 13.59 -28.58
CA ALA A 37 -2.22 13.65 -29.26
C ALA A 37 -3.31 12.98 -28.42
N LEU A 38 -3.01 11.85 -27.76
CA LEU A 38 -3.93 11.16 -26.88
C LEU A 38 -4.32 12.03 -25.68
N GLU A 39 -3.34 12.63 -24.99
CA GLU A 39 -3.60 13.60 -23.92
C GLU A 39 -4.46 14.78 -24.39
N ALA A 40 -4.21 15.28 -25.61
CA ALA A 40 -4.93 16.43 -26.15
C ALA A 40 -6.43 16.15 -26.35
N VAL A 41 -6.83 14.90 -26.63
CA VAL A 41 -8.25 14.50 -26.69
C VAL A 41 -8.94 14.81 -25.36
N GLY A 42 -8.34 14.35 -24.25
CA GLY A 42 -8.84 14.53 -22.90
C GLY A 42 -8.69 15.94 -22.36
N ARG A 43 -7.82 16.77 -22.94
CA ARG A 43 -7.60 18.17 -22.56
C ARG A 43 -8.26 19.20 -23.49
N HIS A 44 -9.16 18.78 -24.39
CA HIS A 44 -9.89 19.69 -25.27
C HIS A 44 -10.79 20.69 -24.51
N ARG A 45 -11.28 21.72 -25.23
CA ARG A 45 -11.90 22.98 -24.72
C ARG A 45 -13.27 22.85 -24.04
N GLY A 46 -13.52 21.81 -23.23
CA GLY A 46 -14.77 21.60 -22.49
C GLY A 46 -14.53 21.31 -21.01
N ASP A 47 -15.56 21.49 -20.19
CA ASP A 47 -15.55 21.09 -18.79
C ASP A 47 -15.76 19.57 -18.67
N GLY A 48 -15.02 18.92 -17.78
CA GLY A 48 -15.27 17.52 -17.39
C GLY A 48 -14.49 16.44 -18.14
N MET A 49 -13.54 16.80 -19.01
CA MET A 49 -12.61 15.85 -19.63
C MET A 49 -11.20 16.01 -19.05
N TRP A 50 -10.48 14.89 -18.94
CA TRP A 50 -9.10 14.87 -18.47
C TRP A 50 -8.23 13.99 -19.37
N GLY A 51 -6.96 14.37 -19.46
CA GLY A 51 -5.96 13.60 -20.17
C GLY A 51 -4.57 13.86 -19.61
N ARG A 52 -3.71 12.84 -19.68
CA ARG A 52 -2.31 12.94 -19.27
C ARG A 52 -1.49 11.87 -19.97
N HIS A 53 -0.28 12.22 -20.37
CA HIS A 53 0.77 11.27 -20.69
C HIS A 53 2.01 11.51 -19.83
N ASP A 54 2.77 10.44 -19.61
CA ASP A 54 4.11 10.51 -19.04
C ASP A 54 5.00 9.44 -19.69
N ASP A 55 6.27 9.79 -19.91
CA ASP A 55 7.27 8.82 -20.33
C ASP A 55 7.57 7.83 -19.19
N SER A 56 7.73 6.55 -19.54
CA SER A 56 8.16 5.54 -18.60
C SER A 56 9.61 5.78 -18.19
N ARG A 57 9.85 5.83 -16.88
CA ARG A 57 11.20 6.03 -16.32
C ARG A 57 12.07 4.77 -16.40
N HIS A 58 11.50 3.62 -16.77
CA HIS A 58 12.14 2.32 -16.61
C HIS A 58 12.53 1.63 -17.91
N ASP A 59 11.79 1.88 -19.00
CA ASP A 59 11.87 1.01 -20.18
C ASP A 59 11.75 1.74 -21.52
N GLY A 60 11.84 3.07 -21.52
CA GLY A 60 11.73 3.89 -22.73
C GLY A 60 10.36 3.85 -23.40
N GLY A 61 9.36 3.25 -22.76
CA GLY A 61 7.96 3.31 -23.15
C GLY A 61 7.25 4.57 -22.67
N TRP A 62 5.92 4.59 -22.77
CA TRP A 62 5.08 5.64 -22.20
C TRP A 62 3.75 5.07 -21.69
N ALA A 63 3.11 5.83 -20.80
CA ALA A 63 1.76 5.58 -20.33
C ALA A 63 0.93 6.85 -20.52
N ALA A 64 -0.34 6.68 -20.85
CA ALA A 64 -1.25 7.80 -21.01
C ALA A 64 -2.70 7.38 -20.73
N PHE A 65 -3.53 8.35 -20.36
CA PHE A 65 -4.98 8.17 -20.36
C PHE A 65 -5.68 9.40 -20.94
N THR A 66 -6.90 9.17 -21.44
CA THR A 66 -7.81 10.21 -21.90
C THR A 66 -9.25 9.82 -21.60
N THR A 67 -10.05 10.77 -21.12
CA THR A 67 -11.52 10.66 -21.16
C THR A 67 -11.95 10.41 -22.61
N ASP A 68 -12.89 9.48 -22.81
CA ASP A 68 -13.42 9.19 -24.12
C ASP A 68 -14.25 10.38 -24.64
N PRO A 69 -14.06 10.85 -25.89
CA PRO A 69 -14.73 12.05 -26.38
C PRO A 69 -16.23 11.84 -26.68
N ILE A 70 -16.70 10.60 -26.83
CA ILE A 70 -18.09 10.24 -27.12
C ILE A 70 -18.83 9.95 -25.81
N ARG A 71 -18.18 9.28 -24.86
CA ARG A 71 -18.78 8.80 -23.61
C ARG A 71 -17.94 9.19 -22.39
N HIS A 72 -18.21 10.36 -21.84
CA HIS A 72 -17.34 11.03 -20.84
C HIS A 72 -17.31 10.35 -19.46
N ASP A 73 -18.17 9.37 -19.21
CA ASP A 73 -18.12 8.49 -18.03
C ASP A 73 -17.07 7.37 -18.18
N LEU A 74 -16.42 7.27 -19.34
CA LEU A 74 -15.36 6.32 -19.65
C LEU A 74 -14.05 7.02 -20.04
N ALA A 75 -12.96 6.30 -19.86
CA ALA A 75 -11.63 6.75 -20.25
C ALA A 75 -10.77 5.59 -20.77
N TRP A 76 -9.95 5.89 -21.77
CA TRP A 76 -8.96 4.98 -22.32
C TRP A 76 -7.66 5.11 -21.56
N SER A 77 -7.12 4.00 -21.07
CA SER A 77 -5.77 3.90 -20.54
C SER A 77 -4.89 3.12 -21.51
N VAL A 78 -3.73 3.67 -21.83
CA VAL A 78 -2.79 3.16 -22.83
C VAL A 78 -1.41 3.05 -22.22
N ARG A 79 -0.79 1.87 -22.35
CA ARG A 79 0.59 1.61 -21.97
C ARG A 79 1.33 1.07 -23.18
N TRP A 80 2.36 1.76 -23.66
CA TRP A 80 3.19 1.32 -24.79
C TRP A 80 4.63 1.02 -24.38
N HIS A 81 5.12 -0.18 -24.67
CA HIS A 81 6.48 -0.62 -24.42
C HIS A 81 7.18 -1.01 -25.73
N PRO A 82 8.45 -0.62 -25.95
CA PRO A 82 9.16 -0.89 -27.21
C PRO A 82 9.20 -2.38 -27.58
N ASP A 83 9.54 -3.25 -26.62
CA ASP A 83 9.65 -4.70 -26.86
C ASP A 83 8.36 -5.49 -26.67
N HIS A 84 7.36 -4.94 -25.97
CA HIS A 84 6.17 -5.66 -25.52
C HIS A 84 4.87 -5.10 -26.08
N GLY A 85 4.91 -4.00 -26.83
CA GLY A 85 3.77 -3.47 -27.57
C GLY A 85 2.88 -2.64 -26.68
N ARG A 86 1.60 -2.53 -27.04
CA ARG A 86 0.63 -1.69 -26.35
C ARG A 86 -0.47 -2.48 -25.65
N SER A 87 -0.80 -2.06 -24.45
CA SER A 87 -2.06 -2.37 -23.79
C SER A 87 -3.01 -1.20 -23.98
N VAL A 88 -4.20 -1.44 -24.52
CA VAL A 88 -5.27 -0.45 -24.68
C VAL A 88 -6.51 -0.96 -23.96
N VAL A 89 -6.92 -0.28 -22.89
CA VAL A 89 -7.96 -0.76 -22.00
C VAL A 89 -8.90 0.39 -21.65
N LEU A 90 -10.20 0.11 -21.69
CA LEU A 90 -11.26 1.04 -21.33
C LEU A 90 -11.61 0.90 -19.84
N TYR A 91 -11.70 2.00 -19.13
CA TYR A 91 -12.08 2.08 -17.72
C TYR A 91 -13.24 3.07 -17.54
N ARG A 92 -13.86 3.08 -16.35
CA ARG A 92 -14.64 4.23 -15.90
C ARG A 92 -13.70 5.43 -15.75
N ASP A 93 -14.17 6.63 -16.11
CA ASP A 93 -13.33 7.84 -16.11
C ASP A 93 -12.69 8.11 -14.73
N ASN A 94 -13.46 7.91 -13.66
CA ASN A 94 -13.00 8.04 -12.27
C ASN A 94 -11.84 7.10 -11.90
N ASP A 95 -11.65 5.99 -12.62
CA ASP A 95 -10.64 4.98 -12.32
C ASP A 95 -9.34 5.19 -13.12
N ALA A 96 -9.39 5.95 -14.22
CA ALA A 96 -8.30 6.04 -15.18
C ALA A 96 -7.07 6.78 -14.64
N ALA A 97 -7.27 7.86 -13.87
CA ALA A 97 -6.15 8.57 -13.24
C ALA A 97 -5.40 7.69 -12.22
N GLY A 98 -6.13 6.85 -11.48
CA GLY A 98 -5.54 5.85 -10.58
C GLY A 98 -4.75 4.80 -11.36
N MET A 99 -5.33 4.25 -12.42
CA MET A 99 -4.66 3.26 -13.28
C MET A 99 -3.40 3.83 -13.95
N HIS A 100 -3.44 5.07 -14.42
CA HIS A 100 -2.30 5.76 -15.02
C HIS A 100 -1.09 5.81 -14.08
N HIS A 101 -1.30 6.10 -12.80
CA HIS A 101 -0.22 6.09 -11.80
C HIS A 101 0.45 4.71 -11.71
N TRP A 102 -0.32 3.63 -11.81
CA TRP A 102 0.22 2.27 -11.76
C TRP A 102 0.95 1.86 -13.05
N LEU A 103 0.49 2.34 -14.20
CA LEU A 103 1.12 2.11 -15.50
C LEU A 103 2.42 2.92 -15.71
N GLN A 104 2.66 3.96 -14.90
CA GLN A 104 3.96 4.65 -14.84
C GLN A 104 5.05 3.85 -14.10
N SER A 105 4.64 2.87 -13.30
CA SER A 105 5.52 1.94 -12.60
C SER A 105 6.08 0.89 -13.58
N PRO A 106 6.97 -0.03 -13.18
CA PRO A 106 7.46 -1.12 -14.05
C PRO A 106 6.37 -2.10 -14.54
N ALA A 107 5.11 -1.91 -14.18
CA ALA A 107 4.02 -2.75 -14.64
C ALA A 107 3.68 -2.45 -16.11
N LEU A 108 3.69 -3.48 -16.95
CA LEU A 108 3.22 -3.41 -18.34
C LEU A 108 1.71 -3.65 -18.44
N LEU A 109 1.19 -4.52 -17.58
CA LEU A 109 -0.21 -4.94 -17.58
C LEU A 109 -0.58 -5.59 -16.24
N PHE A 110 -1.90 -5.64 -15.99
CA PHE A 110 -2.52 -6.26 -14.81
C PHE A 110 -3.50 -7.36 -15.21
N ARG A 111 -3.60 -8.44 -14.43
CA ARG A 111 -4.51 -9.59 -14.61
C ARG A 111 -5.04 -10.10 -13.26
N SER A 112 -6.10 -10.91 -13.29
CA SER A 112 -6.54 -11.77 -12.18
C SER A 112 -6.57 -11.10 -10.78
N GLY A 113 -7.26 -9.97 -10.66
CA GLY A 113 -7.39 -9.27 -9.36
C GLY A 113 -6.14 -8.48 -8.95
N GLY A 114 -5.33 -8.04 -9.91
CA GLY A 114 -4.23 -7.08 -9.69
C GLY A 114 -2.82 -7.68 -9.78
N TYR A 115 -2.68 -8.96 -10.17
CA TYR A 115 -1.39 -9.53 -10.55
C TYR A 115 -0.81 -8.76 -11.72
N TRP A 116 0.48 -8.53 -11.75
CA TRP A 116 1.08 -7.67 -12.76
C TRP A 116 2.36 -8.25 -13.33
N PHE A 117 2.64 -7.87 -14.57
CA PHE A 117 3.77 -8.35 -15.36
C PHE A 117 4.68 -7.20 -15.73
N ASP A 118 5.99 -7.36 -15.53
CA ASP A 118 7.00 -6.34 -15.85
C ASP A 118 7.68 -6.55 -17.22
N GLY A 119 7.22 -7.53 -18.01
CA GLY A 119 7.88 -7.96 -19.25
C GLY A 119 8.71 -9.23 -19.10
N THR A 120 9.09 -9.57 -17.86
CA THR A 120 9.94 -10.73 -17.53
C THR A 120 9.31 -11.65 -16.49
N SER A 121 8.73 -11.09 -15.43
CA SER A 121 8.24 -11.80 -14.24
C SER A 121 6.84 -11.34 -13.86
N TRP A 122 6.08 -12.25 -13.23
CA TRP A 122 4.80 -11.94 -12.61
C TRP A 122 4.98 -11.63 -11.13
N TYR A 123 4.20 -10.67 -10.65
CA TYR A 123 4.16 -10.24 -9.27
C TYR A 123 2.71 -10.22 -8.77
N ARG A 124 2.56 -10.41 -7.47
CA ARG A 124 1.28 -10.36 -6.78
C ARG A 124 0.73 -8.92 -6.74
N PRO A 125 -0.57 -8.74 -6.50
CA PRO A 125 -1.15 -7.44 -6.28
C PRO A 125 -0.46 -6.73 -5.11
N PRO A 126 -0.01 -5.48 -5.28
CA PRO A 126 0.74 -4.77 -4.24
C PRO A 126 -0.11 -4.56 -2.98
N GLN A 127 0.30 -5.17 -1.85
CA GLN A 127 -0.39 -5.04 -0.56
C GLN A 127 0.40 -4.21 0.46
N VAL A 128 1.71 -4.47 0.58
CA VAL A 128 2.53 -3.91 1.65
C VAL A 128 3.35 -2.75 1.10
N PHE A 129 3.17 -1.55 1.65
CA PHE A 129 3.94 -0.36 1.30
C PHE A 129 5.13 -0.20 2.24
N ASP A 130 6.33 -0.09 1.69
CA ASP A 130 7.56 0.13 2.43
C ASP A 130 7.88 1.62 2.48
N LEU A 131 7.64 2.24 3.64
CA LEU A 131 7.87 3.67 3.85
C LEU A 131 9.35 4.05 3.68
N ALA A 132 10.29 3.14 3.96
CA ALA A 132 11.71 3.45 3.82
C ALA A 132 12.13 3.55 2.34
N SER A 133 11.64 2.64 1.49
CA SER A 133 11.90 2.70 0.03
C SER A 133 10.90 3.56 -0.75
N GLU A 134 9.77 3.92 -0.14
CA GLU A 134 8.62 4.58 -0.76
C GLU A 134 8.01 3.78 -1.92
N GLU A 135 8.13 2.45 -1.85
CA GLU A 135 7.60 1.53 -2.86
C GLU A 135 6.75 0.44 -2.23
N PHE A 136 5.85 -0.14 -3.03
CA PHE A 136 5.21 -1.40 -2.64
C PHE A 136 6.20 -2.55 -2.76
N VAL A 137 6.20 -3.44 -1.76
CA VAL A 137 7.00 -4.67 -1.78
C VAL A 137 6.55 -5.53 -2.96
N ARG A 138 7.51 -5.92 -3.80
CA ARG A 138 7.25 -6.60 -5.07
C ARG A 138 7.44 -8.11 -4.93
N ARG A 139 6.39 -8.81 -4.51
CA ARG A 139 6.45 -10.27 -4.33
C ARG A 139 6.22 -11.01 -5.64
N ARG A 140 7.25 -11.70 -6.13
CA ARG A 140 7.18 -12.54 -7.33
C ARG A 140 6.23 -13.72 -7.11
N VAL A 141 5.55 -14.12 -8.19
CA VAL A 141 4.68 -15.29 -8.21
C VAL A 141 5.51 -16.53 -8.57
N PRO A 142 5.69 -17.50 -7.65
CA PRO A 142 6.49 -18.68 -7.93
C PRO A 142 5.85 -19.54 -9.03
N ALA A 143 6.68 -20.04 -9.96
CA ALA A 143 6.26 -20.90 -11.07
C ALA A 143 5.12 -20.32 -11.93
N ALA A 144 4.99 -19.00 -11.98
CA ALA A 144 4.05 -18.34 -12.88
C ALA A 144 4.42 -18.60 -14.35
N THR A 145 3.42 -18.95 -15.13
CA THR A 145 3.49 -19.10 -16.58
C THR A 145 2.57 -18.07 -17.23
N THR A 146 3.11 -17.37 -18.22
CA THR A 146 2.32 -16.47 -19.07
C THR A 146 1.52 -17.28 -20.07
N VAL A 147 0.20 -17.10 -20.07
CA VAL A 147 -0.70 -17.66 -21.10
C VAL A 147 -0.93 -16.61 -22.17
N THR A 148 -0.59 -16.95 -23.40
CA THR A 148 -0.62 -16.05 -24.55
C THR A 148 -1.87 -16.26 -25.39
N ALA A 149 -2.13 -15.34 -26.32
CA ALA A 149 -3.22 -15.49 -27.28
C ALA A 149 -3.03 -16.74 -28.14
N ALA A 150 -1.78 -17.05 -28.54
CA ALA A 150 -1.49 -18.25 -29.31
C ALA A 150 -1.86 -19.54 -28.55
N ASP A 151 -1.59 -19.61 -27.24
CA ASP A 151 -1.90 -20.79 -26.42
C ASP A 151 -3.40 -21.09 -26.38
N LEU A 152 -4.23 -20.05 -26.33
CA LEU A 152 -5.69 -20.16 -26.26
C LEU A 152 -6.35 -20.44 -27.62
N LEU A 153 -5.71 -19.99 -28.72
CA LEU A 153 -6.23 -20.14 -30.09
C LEU A 153 -5.71 -21.39 -30.81
N THR A 154 -5.01 -22.29 -30.12
CA THR A 154 -4.46 -23.56 -30.66
C THR A 154 -5.49 -24.50 -31.30
N THR A 155 -6.79 -24.28 -31.04
CA THR A 155 -7.86 -25.01 -31.72
C THR A 155 -8.37 -24.16 -32.88
N ASN A 156 -8.48 -24.74 -34.09
CA ASN A 156 -8.93 -24.13 -35.35
C ASN A 156 -10.39 -23.63 -35.28
N ARG A 157 -10.69 -22.75 -34.33
CA ARG A 157 -12.01 -22.23 -33.99
C ARG A 157 -12.28 -21.07 -34.92
N LYS A 158 -13.27 -21.23 -35.79
CA LYS A 158 -13.74 -20.14 -36.66
C LYS A 158 -14.61 -19.22 -35.81
N PRO A 159 -14.42 -17.89 -35.86
CA PRO A 159 -15.29 -16.95 -35.15
C PRO A 159 -16.70 -17.07 -35.73
N THR A 160 -17.60 -17.69 -34.98
CA THR A 160 -18.99 -17.90 -35.41
C THR A 160 -19.92 -16.76 -34.98
N SER A 161 -19.53 -15.96 -33.99
CA SER A 161 -20.37 -14.90 -33.42
C SER A 161 -19.55 -13.82 -32.70
N SER A 162 -18.51 -13.27 -33.34
CA SER A 162 -17.73 -12.18 -32.74
C SER A 162 -18.45 -10.84 -32.88
N HIS A 163 -18.41 -10.01 -31.83
CA HIS A 163 -19.01 -8.68 -31.87
C HIS A 163 -18.03 -7.63 -31.30
N VAL A 164 -17.57 -6.73 -32.16
CA VAL A 164 -16.85 -5.52 -31.74
C VAL A 164 -17.89 -4.45 -31.45
N LEU A 165 -17.84 -3.90 -30.24
CA LEU A 165 -18.75 -2.86 -29.78
C LEU A 165 -18.22 -1.48 -30.19
N HIS A 166 -19.14 -0.55 -30.43
CA HIS A 166 -18.82 0.87 -30.36
C HIS A 166 -18.85 1.35 -28.89
N VAL A 167 -18.16 2.44 -28.57
CA VAL A 167 -17.98 2.87 -27.16
C VAL A 167 -19.29 3.27 -26.46
N ASP A 168 -20.28 3.73 -27.21
CA ASP A 168 -21.63 4.05 -26.70
C ASP A 168 -22.50 2.79 -26.46
N GLU A 169 -22.13 1.64 -27.03
CA GLU A 169 -22.81 0.35 -26.83
C GLU A 169 -22.32 -0.39 -25.58
N VAL A 170 -21.25 0.08 -24.93
CA VAL A 170 -20.70 -0.56 -23.73
C VAL A 170 -21.71 -0.51 -22.59
N ASP A 171 -22.10 -1.67 -22.09
CA ASP A 171 -22.97 -1.79 -20.91
C ASP A 171 -22.10 -2.03 -19.67
N LEU A 172 -22.10 -1.05 -18.75
CA LEU A 172 -21.34 -1.11 -17.49
C LEU A 172 -21.90 -2.12 -16.49
N ASP A 173 -23.15 -2.56 -16.68
CA ASP A 173 -23.85 -3.50 -15.80
C ASP A 173 -23.95 -4.90 -16.42
N ALA A 174 -23.53 -5.07 -17.68
CA ALA A 174 -23.51 -6.37 -18.33
C ALA A 174 -22.47 -7.30 -17.69
N LEU A 175 -22.90 -8.53 -17.38
CA LEU A 175 -21.99 -9.56 -16.91
C LEU A 175 -21.07 -10.03 -18.05
N PRO A 176 -19.77 -10.24 -17.78
CA PRO A 176 -18.87 -10.94 -18.70
C PRO A 176 -19.50 -12.24 -19.21
N SER A 177 -19.30 -12.55 -20.49
CA SER A 177 -19.79 -13.80 -21.11
C SER A 177 -18.60 -14.68 -21.50
N PRO A 178 -18.14 -15.57 -20.59
CA PRO A 178 -16.93 -16.37 -20.81
C PRO A 178 -17.03 -17.29 -22.02
N ASP A 179 -18.25 -17.77 -22.32
CA ASP A 179 -18.51 -18.72 -23.40
C ASP A 179 -18.27 -18.11 -24.79
N ARG A 180 -18.36 -16.78 -24.92
CA ARG A 180 -18.19 -16.03 -26.18
C ARG A 180 -16.80 -15.44 -26.35
N TRP A 181 -16.10 -15.20 -25.24
CA TRP A 181 -14.84 -14.46 -25.24
C TRP A 181 -13.76 -15.12 -26.12
N LEU A 182 -13.73 -16.44 -26.24
CA LEU A 182 -12.80 -17.13 -27.14
C LEU A 182 -13.10 -16.89 -28.64
N ASP A 183 -14.38 -16.72 -29.01
CA ASP A 183 -14.75 -16.38 -30.39
C ASP A 183 -14.40 -14.91 -30.70
N ASP A 184 -14.58 -14.03 -29.72
CA ASP A 184 -14.16 -12.62 -29.81
C ASP A 184 -12.63 -12.50 -29.91
N LEU A 185 -11.89 -13.26 -29.10
CA LEU A 185 -10.42 -13.33 -29.18
C LEU A 185 -9.96 -13.84 -30.56
N ALA A 186 -10.62 -14.84 -31.12
CA ALA A 186 -10.30 -15.35 -32.45
C ALA A 186 -10.53 -14.29 -33.55
N SER A 187 -11.59 -13.49 -33.41
CA SER A 187 -11.88 -12.38 -34.33
C SER A 187 -10.89 -11.23 -34.19
N TRP A 188 -10.55 -10.84 -32.95
CA TRP A 188 -9.48 -9.90 -32.67
C TRP A 188 -8.16 -10.39 -33.30
N ALA A 189 -7.78 -11.65 -33.10
CA ALA A 189 -6.54 -12.21 -33.64
C ALA A 189 -6.50 -12.21 -35.18
N ALA A 190 -7.65 -12.36 -35.85
CA ALA A 190 -7.76 -12.26 -37.31
C ALA A 190 -7.59 -10.82 -37.82
N GLN A 191 -7.92 -9.82 -36.99
CA GLN A 191 -7.81 -8.39 -37.28
C GLN A 191 -6.52 -7.77 -36.73
N HIS A 192 -5.77 -8.52 -35.92
CA HIS A 192 -4.56 -8.06 -35.25
C HIS A 192 -3.47 -7.67 -36.25
N GLN A 193 -3.15 -6.39 -36.30
CA GLN A 193 -2.07 -5.81 -37.13
C GLN A 193 -0.88 -5.34 -36.28
N GLY A 194 -0.85 -5.71 -34.99
CA GLY A 194 0.21 -5.30 -34.08
C GLY A 194 1.59 -5.84 -34.50
N PRO A 195 2.68 -5.16 -34.11
CA PRO A 195 4.04 -5.58 -34.46
C PRO A 195 4.48 -6.87 -33.75
N ILE A 196 3.70 -7.34 -32.78
CA ILE A 196 4.04 -8.46 -31.90
C ILE A 196 3.22 -9.70 -32.27
N PRO A 197 3.86 -10.88 -32.38
CA PRO A 197 3.17 -12.12 -32.70
C PRO A 197 2.25 -12.57 -31.56
N LEU A 198 1.20 -13.35 -31.90
CA LEU A 198 0.23 -13.87 -30.92
C LEU A 198 0.86 -14.67 -29.77
N SER A 199 2.03 -15.27 -29.98
CA SER A 199 2.81 -15.98 -28.96
C SER A 199 3.50 -15.07 -27.94
N ARG A 200 3.39 -13.75 -28.11
CA ARG A 200 3.86 -12.72 -27.18
C ARG A 200 2.72 -11.80 -26.71
N CYS A 201 1.51 -11.98 -27.23
CA CYS A 201 0.31 -11.29 -26.77
C CYS A 201 -0.16 -11.90 -25.44
N VAL A 202 0.11 -11.23 -24.32
CA VAL A 202 -0.19 -11.73 -22.98
C VAL A 202 -1.69 -11.63 -22.68
N VAL A 203 -2.32 -12.76 -22.37
CA VAL A 203 -3.74 -12.82 -22.02
C VAL A 203 -3.94 -13.00 -20.53
N LYS A 204 -3.34 -14.02 -19.91
CA LYS A 204 -3.54 -14.29 -18.48
C LYS A 204 -2.32 -14.95 -17.86
N ILE A 205 -2.35 -15.08 -16.54
CA ILE A 205 -1.37 -15.81 -15.76
C ILE A 205 -1.93 -17.19 -15.42
N SER A 206 -1.07 -18.20 -15.41
CA SER A 206 -1.30 -19.48 -14.74
C SER A 206 -0.22 -19.65 -13.68
N ALA A 207 -0.60 -19.94 -12.43
CA ALA A 207 0.32 -20.17 -11.34
C ALA A 207 -0.28 -21.17 -10.35
N PRO A 208 0.53 -21.93 -9.60
CA PRO A 208 0.04 -22.84 -8.57
C PRO A 208 -0.86 -22.15 -7.54
N GLU A 209 -0.55 -20.92 -7.13
CA GLU A 209 -1.37 -20.17 -6.17
C GLU A 209 -2.74 -19.69 -6.71
N LEU A 210 -2.97 -19.84 -8.02
CA LEU A 210 -4.23 -19.50 -8.68
C LEU A 210 -5.08 -20.72 -9.03
N THR A 211 -4.66 -21.93 -8.63
CA THR A 211 -5.47 -23.15 -8.81
C THR A 211 -6.61 -23.20 -7.80
N GLY A 212 -7.75 -23.78 -8.19
CA GLY A 212 -8.98 -23.72 -7.39
C GLY A 212 -8.87 -24.32 -5.98
N ASP A 213 -7.94 -25.25 -5.74
CA ASP A 213 -7.64 -25.84 -4.44
C ASP A 213 -6.77 -24.95 -3.52
N GLN A 214 -6.09 -23.95 -4.08
CA GLN A 214 -5.28 -22.96 -3.35
C GLN A 214 -6.03 -21.65 -3.10
N LEU A 215 -7.22 -21.50 -3.68
CA LEU A 215 -8.06 -20.32 -3.49
C LEU A 215 -8.86 -20.41 -2.19
N VAL A 216 -8.85 -19.32 -1.43
CA VAL A 216 -9.53 -19.18 -0.15
C VAL A 216 -10.78 -18.34 -0.30
N GLY A 217 -11.87 -18.74 0.36
CA GLY A 217 -13.11 -17.98 0.41
C GLY A 217 -13.13 -16.94 1.54
N VAL A 218 -14.23 -16.18 1.63
CA VAL A 218 -14.42 -15.13 2.65
C VAL A 218 -14.16 -15.61 4.09
N ALA A 219 -14.60 -16.83 4.45
CA ALA A 219 -14.44 -17.31 5.82
C ALA A 219 -12.97 -17.52 6.19
N GLU A 220 -12.20 -18.11 5.29
CA GLU A 220 -10.78 -18.39 5.50
C GLU A 220 -9.92 -17.14 5.35
N MET A 221 -10.21 -16.26 4.39
CA MET A 221 -9.55 -14.95 4.28
C MET A 221 -9.74 -14.12 5.56
N ALA A 222 -10.95 -14.12 6.13
CA ALA A 222 -11.22 -13.44 7.39
C ALA A 222 -10.41 -14.03 8.55
N GLN A 223 -10.29 -15.37 8.61
CA GLN A 223 -9.46 -16.06 9.59
C GLN A 223 -7.97 -15.69 9.46
N ILE A 224 -7.43 -15.70 8.24
CA ILE A 224 -6.04 -15.29 7.96
C ILE A 224 -5.78 -13.87 8.46
N ALA A 225 -6.74 -12.96 8.25
CA ALA A 225 -6.65 -11.57 8.65
C ALA A 225 -7.05 -11.27 10.11
N GLY A 226 -7.37 -12.29 10.90
CA GLY A 226 -7.76 -12.12 12.31
C GLY A 226 -9.07 -11.34 12.53
N VAL A 227 -9.99 -11.36 11.56
CA VAL A 227 -11.28 -10.64 11.64
C VAL A 227 -12.46 -11.59 11.52
N ALA A 228 -13.63 -11.16 11.99
CA ALA A 228 -14.86 -11.90 11.79
C ALA A 228 -15.26 -11.91 10.30
N PRO A 229 -15.83 -13.01 9.75
CA PRO A 229 -16.33 -13.03 8.37
C PRO A 229 -17.42 -12.00 8.08
N SER A 230 -18.18 -11.56 9.09
CA SER A 230 -19.14 -10.45 8.95
C SER A 230 -18.44 -9.12 8.71
N THR A 231 -17.33 -8.86 9.41
CA THR A 231 -16.50 -7.66 9.25
C THR A 231 -15.89 -7.62 7.85
N LEU A 232 -15.32 -8.73 7.36
CA LEU A 232 -14.78 -8.77 5.99
C LEU A 232 -15.86 -8.50 4.94
N ARG A 233 -17.07 -9.04 5.10
CA ARG A 233 -18.18 -8.73 4.18
C ARG A 233 -18.58 -7.25 4.22
N ALA A 234 -18.54 -6.62 5.40
CA ALA A 234 -18.81 -5.19 5.54
C ALA A 234 -17.73 -4.35 4.85
N TYR A 235 -16.45 -4.72 5.00
CA TYR A 235 -15.36 -4.07 4.27
C TYR A 235 -15.52 -4.16 2.76
N ILE A 236 -15.85 -5.36 2.24
CA ILE A 236 -16.09 -5.56 0.80
C ILE A 236 -17.28 -4.72 0.33
N SER A 237 -18.40 -4.70 1.06
CA SER A 237 -19.60 -3.98 0.62
C SER A 237 -19.47 -2.46 0.70
N ARG A 238 -18.66 -1.95 1.63
CA ARG A 238 -18.43 -0.51 1.84
C ARG A 238 -17.19 0.02 1.12
N LYS A 239 -16.40 -0.85 0.48
CA LYS A 239 -15.07 -0.52 -0.06
C LYS A 239 -14.15 0.08 1.01
N GLU A 240 -14.16 -0.52 2.19
CA GLU A 240 -13.33 -0.13 3.34
C GLU A 240 -12.20 -1.16 3.56
N GLY A 241 -11.17 -0.78 4.32
CA GLY A 241 -10.11 -1.70 4.75
C GLY A 241 -9.20 -2.20 3.63
N ASP A 242 -9.29 -1.58 2.45
CA ASP A 242 -8.49 -1.85 1.26
C ASP A 242 -8.34 -3.34 0.95
N VAL A 243 -9.46 -4.06 1.00
CA VAL A 243 -9.51 -5.50 0.69
C VAL A 243 -9.07 -5.71 -0.77
N PRO A 244 -8.12 -6.62 -1.05
CA PRO A 244 -7.68 -6.86 -2.42
C PRO A 244 -8.82 -7.38 -3.29
N GLN A 245 -8.74 -7.09 -4.59
CA GLN A 245 -9.69 -7.66 -5.55
C GLN A 245 -9.60 -9.20 -5.56
N PRO A 246 -10.74 -9.89 -5.72
CA PRO A 246 -10.74 -11.34 -5.83
C PRO A 246 -10.04 -11.79 -7.12
N GLN A 247 -9.32 -12.90 -7.05
CA GLN A 247 -8.67 -13.52 -8.21
C GLN A 247 -9.69 -14.22 -9.10
N ALA A 248 -10.81 -14.66 -8.53
CA ALA A 248 -11.93 -15.26 -9.25
C ALA A 248 -13.25 -15.15 -8.45
N THR A 249 -14.36 -15.42 -9.14
CA THR A 249 -15.68 -15.62 -8.53
C THR A 249 -16.17 -17.03 -8.88
N VAL A 250 -16.26 -17.91 -7.89
CA VAL A 250 -16.72 -19.30 -8.07
C VAL A 250 -18.12 -19.44 -7.52
N SER A 251 -19.09 -19.77 -8.39
CA SER A 251 -20.51 -19.90 -8.02
C SER A 251 -21.05 -18.67 -7.28
N GLY A 252 -20.68 -17.47 -7.76
CA GLY A 252 -21.07 -16.19 -7.16
C GLY A 252 -20.33 -15.81 -5.88
N ARG A 253 -19.28 -16.55 -5.49
CA ARG A 253 -18.49 -16.27 -4.29
C ARG A 253 -17.09 -15.80 -4.66
N ASN A 254 -16.68 -14.67 -4.10
CA ASN A 254 -15.33 -14.14 -4.22
C ASN A 254 -14.33 -15.09 -3.56
N VAL A 255 -13.24 -15.36 -4.28
CA VAL A 255 -12.13 -16.17 -3.80
C VAL A 255 -10.80 -15.50 -4.13
N TRP A 256 -9.83 -15.69 -3.24
CA TRP A 256 -8.50 -15.07 -3.31
C TRP A 256 -7.41 -16.12 -3.27
N ALA A 257 -6.26 -15.83 -3.87
CA ALA A 257 -5.08 -16.64 -3.63
C ALA A 257 -4.67 -16.54 -2.15
N ARG A 258 -4.36 -17.66 -1.50
CA ARG A 258 -3.92 -17.66 -0.09
C ARG A 258 -2.77 -16.65 0.18
N PRO A 259 -1.71 -16.56 -0.64
CA PRO A 259 -0.64 -15.60 -0.41
C PRO A 259 -1.08 -14.14 -0.46
N VAL A 260 -2.08 -13.81 -1.30
CA VAL A 260 -2.66 -12.46 -1.37
C VAL A 260 -3.43 -12.14 -0.08
N ALA A 261 -4.16 -13.11 0.47
CA ALA A 261 -4.83 -12.95 1.76
C ALA A 261 -3.84 -12.78 2.92
N GLU A 262 -2.73 -13.52 2.92
CA GLU A 262 -1.65 -13.39 3.91
C GLU A 262 -0.95 -12.03 3.83
N GLU A 263 -0.70 -11.54 2.61
CA GLU A 263 -0.12 -10.21 2.38
C GLU A 263 -1.05 -9.07 2.82
N TRP A 264 -2.35 -9.21 2.59
CA TRP A 264 -3.34 -8.25 3.10
C TRP A 264 -3.41 -8.30 4.64
N ALA A 265 -3.33 -9.49 5.25
CA ALA A 265 -3.26 -9.63 6.70
C ALA A 265 -2.00 -8.99 7.29
N GLU A 266 -0.85 -9.16 6.64
CA GLU A 266 0.40 -8.49 7.01
C GLU A 266 0.25 -6.96 6.96
N ARG A 267 -0.30 -6.42 5.87
CA ARG A 267 -0.57 -4.98 5.76
C ARG A 267 -1.42 -4.48 6.94
N ARG A 268 -2.47 -5.21 7.31
CA ARG A 268 -3.34 -4.86 8.46
C ARG A 268 -2.57 -4.89 9.77
N ARG A 269 -1.73 -5.89 9.99
CA ARG A 269 -0.87 -5.99 11.18
C ARG A 269 0.12 -4.83 11.29
N ARG A 270 0.52 -4.25 10.15
CA ARG A 270 1.41 -3.09 10.05
C ARG A 270 0.67 -1.75 9.99
N SER A 271 -0.64 -1.71 10.21
CA SER A 271 -1.40 -0.45 10.18
C SER A 271 -1.03 0.46 11.35
N PRO A 272 -1.22 1.80 11.21
CA PRO A 272 -1.04 2.74 12.31
C PRO A 272 -1.72 2.30 13.60
N ASP A 273 -3.00 1.91 13.52
CA ASP A 273 -3.79 1.45 14.67
C ASP A 273 -3.16 0.21 15.35
N SER A 274 -2.64 -0.75 14.57
CA SER A 274 -2.05 -1.97 15.14
C SER A 274 -0.66 -1.72 15.72
N VAL A 275 0.09 -0.75 15.20
CA VAL A 275 1.35 -0.29 15.77
C VAL A 275 1.10 0.41 17.11
N GLU A 276 0.08 1.26 17.19
CA GLU A 276 -0.32 1.92 18.43
C GLU A 276 -0.81 0.93 19.48
N GLU A 277 -1.60 -0.08 19.08
CA GLU A 277 -2.07 -1.15 19.96
C GLU A 277 -0.94 -1.91 20.64
N THR A 278 0.17 -2.20 19.92
CA THR A 278 1.36 -2.87 20.48
C THR A 278 1.99 -2.09 21.64
N ILE A 279 2.00 -0.76 21.56
CA ILE A 279 2.59 0.11 22.59
C ILE A 279 1.58 0.48 23.69
N SER A 280 0.30 0.16 23.47
CA SER A 280 -0.78 0.57 24.36
C SER A 280 -0.91 -0.35 25.56
N ILE A 281 -1.19 0.25 26.72
CA ILE A 281 -1.49 -0.46 27.96
C ILE A 281 -2.90 -0.13 28.43
N GLN A 282 -3.50 -1.05 29.18
CA GLN A 282 -4.77 -0.80 29.85
C GLN A 282 -4.56 0.13 31.05
N HIS A 283 -5.16 1.32 30.99
CA HIS A 283 -5.15 2.32 32.06
C HIS A 283 -6.58 2.66 32.49
N GLY A 284 -7.05 1.98 33.54
CA GLY A 284 -8.45 2.03 33.95
C GLY A 284 -9.37 1.35 32.92
N GLU A 285 -10.23 2.14 32.28
CA GLU A 285 -11.15 1.67 31.22
C GLU A 285 -10.66 2.02 29.81
N ALA A 286 -9.51 2.70 29.69
CA ALA A 286 -8.95 3.16 28.42
C ALA A 286 -7.72 2.34 28.03
N SER A 287 -7.54 2.12 26.73
CA SER A 287 -6.30 1.63 26.13
C SER A 287 -5.56 2.82 25.56
N VAL A 288 -4.35 3.11 26.04
CA VAL A 288 -3.55 4.27 25.63
C VAL A 288 -2.07 3.91 25.53
N PRO A 289 -1.28 4.59 24.68
CA PRO A 289 0.17 4.37 24.62
C PRO A 289 0.83 4.48 26.00
N ALA A 290 1.81 3.61 26.29
CA ALA A 290 2.46 3.53 27.60
C ALA A 290 3.00 4.89 28.10
N GLY A 291 3.55 5.72 27.21
CA GLY A 291 4.02 7.07 27.56
C GLY A 291 2.88 8.02 27.94
N VAL A 292 1.73 7.94 27.25
CA VAL A 292 0.54 8.74 27.57
C VAL A 292 0.00 8.37 28.94
N ALA A 293 -0.02 7.08 29.29
CA ALA A 293 -0.38 6.62 30.64
C ALA A 293 0.59 7.15 31.71
N GLU A 294 1.91 7.15 31.44
CA GLU A 294 2.92 7.71 32.34
C GLU A 294 2.67 9.21 32.61
N VAL A 295 2.39 9.99 31.56
CA VAL A 295 2.03 11.42 31.67
C VAL A 295 0.75 11.59 32.48
N TRP A 296 -0.27 10.77 32.22
CA TRP A 296 -1.53 10.82 32.96
C TRP A 296 -1.31 10.59 34.46
N ASP A 297 -0.57 9.56 34.85
CA ASP A 297 -0.30 9.26 36.26
C ASP A 297 0.56 10.33 36.93
N ASN A 298 1.56 10.85 36.22
CA ASN A 298 2.42 11.91 36.72
C ASN A 298 1.64 13.19 37.02
N PHE A 299 0.80 13.64 36.08
CA PHE A 299 0.00 14.84 36.29
C PHE A 299 -1.14 14.61 37.28
N THR A 300 -1.71 13.42 37.35
CA THR A 300 -2.69 13.07 38.40
C THR A 300 -2.06 13.23 39.78
N ARG A 301 -0.87 12.65 40.02
CA ARG A 301 -0.14 12.80 41.30
C ARG A 301 0.20 14.25 41.59
N PHE A 302 0.66 14.99 40.58
CA PHE A 302 0.96 16.42 40.71
C PHE A 302 -0.28 17.23 41.13
N PHE A 303 -1.43 16.97 40.50
CA PHE A 303 -2.68 17.65 40.83
C PHE A 303 -3.20 17.22 42.20
N VAL A 304 -3.13 15.95 42.59
CA VAL A 304 -3.50 15.53 43.96
C VAL A 304 -2.65 16.25 45.00
N SER A 305 -1.33 16.28 44.84
CA SER A 305 -0.45 16.99 45.77
C SER A 305 -0.74 18.50 45.80
N SER A 306 -0.90 19.09 44.62
CA SER A 306 -1.25 20.51 44.47
C SER A 306 -2.61 20.86 45.06
N LEU A 307 -3.58 19.94 45.00
CA LEU A 307 -4.97 20.23 45.32
C LEU A 307 -5.34 19.82 46.76
N TRP A 308 -4.96 18.63 47.17
CA TRP A 308 -5.34 18.08 48.47
C TRP A 308 -4.29 18.33 49.56
N GLU A 309 -3.01 18.13 49.25
CA GLU A 309 -1.94 18.19 50.25
C GLU A 309 -1.55 19.62 50.60
N ASN A 310 -1.86 20.59 49.74
CA ASN A 310 -1.68 22.01 50.01
C ASN A 310 -2.85 22.61 50.81
N PRO A 311 -2.68 22.95 52.10
CA PRO A 311 -3.78 23.38 52.96
C PRO A 311 -4.46 24.67 52.51
N ASP A 312 -3.72 25.60 51.91
CA ASP A 312 -4.27 26.90 51.48
C ASP A 312 -5.11 26.79 50.21
N ARG A 313 -4.76 25.85 49.32
CA ARG A 313 -5.54 25.50 48.15
C ARG A 313 -6.77 24.68 48.52
N ARG A 314 -6.61 23.66 49.36
CA ARG A 314 -7.70 22.79 49.84
C ARG A 314 -8.87 23.59 50.44
N LYS A 315 -8.57 24.61 51.27
CA LYS A 315 -9.60 25.48 51.86
C LYS A 315 -10.52 26.16 50.84
N ARG A 316 -10.04 26.43 49.61
CA ARG A 316 -10.78 27.17 48.59
C ARG A 316 -11.91 26.39 47.94
N TRP A 317 -11.91 25.05 48.02
CA TRP A 317 -12.95 24.22 47.40
C TRP A 317 -13.38 23.02 48.24
N ALA A 318 -12.87 22.92 49.48
CA ALA A 318 -13.32 21.97 50.49
C ALA A 318 -14.85 21.98 50.70
N LEU A 319 -15.55 23.06 50.37
CA LEU A 319 -17.02 23.11 50.45
C LEU A 319 -17.72 22.20 49.44
N ARG A 320 -17.15 22.06 48.22
CA ARG A 320 -17.71 21.28 47.11
C ARG A 320 -17.13 19.86 47.04
N TRP A 321 -15.84 19.71 47.33
CA TRP A 321 -15.13 18.43 47.31
C TRP A 321 -14.48 18.17 48.67
N ARG A 322 -15.21 17.48 49.55
CA ARG A 322 -14.87 17.34 50.98
C ARG A 322 -13.88 16.21 51.27
N THR A 323 -13.80 15.22 50.39
CA THR A 323 -13.00 14.00 50.57
C THR A 323 -11.80 13.98 49.63
N GLN A 324 -10.77 13.23 50.01
CA GLN A 324 -9.58 13.04 49.17
C GLN A 324 -9.95 12.37 47.84
N SER A 325 -10.76 11.31 47.90
CA SER A 325 -11.23 10.56 46.72
C SER A 325 -11.93 11.45 45.69
N ALA A 326 -12.73 12.43 46.13
CA ALA A 326 -13.34 13.39 45.21
C ALA A 326 -12.32 14.30 44.51
N VAL A 327 -11.24 14.68 45.20
CA VAL A 327 -10.15 15.47 44.61
C VAL A 327 -9.30 14.61 43.68
N GLU A 328 -9.10 13.33 44.01
CA GLU A 328 -8.42 12.36 43.15
C GLU A 328 -9.16 12.16 41.82
N GLU A 329 -10.49 12.10 41.81
CA GLU A 329 -11.28 12.05 40.56
C GLU A 329 -11.07 13.28 39.68
N VAL A 330 -11.11 14.49 40.28
CA VAL A 330 -10.84 15.73 39.55
C VAL A 330 -9.40 15.76 39.03
N ALA A 331 -8.43 15.39 39.87
CA ALA A 331 -7.02 15.33 39.49
C ALA A 331 -6.77 14.33 38.36
N LYS A 332 -7.45 13.17 38.39
CA LYS A 332 -7.39 12.16 37.33
C LYS A 332 -7.94 12.72 36.02
N SER A 333 -9.07 13.44 36.07
CA SER A 333 -9.64 14.09 34.89
C SER A 333 -8.71 15.18 34.31
N LEU A 334 -8.08 15.99 35.16
CA LEU A 334 -7.11 17.00 34.73
C LEU A 334 -5.84 16.36 34.17
N GLY A 335 -5.33 15.30 34.80
CA GLY A 335 -4.18 14.54 34.31
C GLY A 335 -4.46 13.94 32.92
N TRP A 336 -5.67 13.40 32.72
CA TRP A 336 -6.11 12.91 31.41
C TRP A 336 -6.11 14.01 30.36
N GLN A 337 -6.67 15.18 30.69
CA GLN A 337 -6.68 16.33 29.77
C GLN A 337 -5.28 16.75 29.34
N VAL A 338 -4.28 16.70 30.23
CA VAL A 338 -2.89 16.97 29.87
C VAL A 338 -2.35 15.89 28.94
N ALA A 339 -2.57 14.62 29.29
CA ALA A 339 -2.05 13.48 28.54
C ALA A 339 -2.57 13.43 27.09
N VAL A 340 -3.87 13.61 26.86
CA VAL A 340 -4.44 13.61 25.50
C VAL A 340 -4.12 14.86 24.68
N ASN A 341 -3.71 15.94 25.34
CA ASN A 341 -3.32 17.19 24.68
C ASN A 341 -1.80 17.36 24.64
N LEU A 342 -1.03 16.28 24.83
CA LEU A 342 0.42 16.35 24.87
C LEU A 342 1.02 16.93 23.58
N GLY A 343 0.44 16.63 22.42
CA GLY A 343 0.83 17.21 21.13
C GLY A 343 0.66 18.74 21.03
N ASN A 344 -0.17 19.35 21.90
CA ASN A 344 -0.29 20.81 22.00
C ASN A 344 0.78 21.44 22.92
N ILE A 345 1.51 20.61 23.67
CA ILE A 345 2.52 21.03 24.65
C ILE A 345 3.92 20.75 24.09
N VAL A 346 4.11 19.59 23.47
CA VAL A 346 5.36 19.15 22.87
C VAL A 346 5.19 19.18 21.35
N PRO A 347 6.06 19.89 20.60
CA PRO A 347 5.99 19.91 19.14
C PRO A 347 6.55 18.59 18.57
N THR A 348 5.71 17.55 18.57
CA THR A 348 6.10 16.15 18.25
C THR A 348 6.70 16.00 16.84
N GLU A 349 6.15 16.68 15.84
CA GLU A 349 6.71 16.69 14.47
C GLU A 349 8.12 17.30 14.42
N ALA A 350 8.36 18.41 15.14
CA ALA A 350 9.68 19.04 15.20
C ALA A 350 10.68 18.18 15.96
N LEU A 351 10.22 17.50 17.02
CA LEU A 351 11.01 16.50 17.74
C LEU A 351 11.40 15.34 16.83
N ALA A 352 10.44 14.76 16.10
CA ALA A 352 10.67 13.69 15.13
C ALA A 352 11.72 14.09 14.06
N ALA A 353 11.60 15.29 13.49
CA ALA A 353 12.58 15.81 12.54
C ALA A 353 13.97 15.97 13.18
N THR A 354 14.03 16.43 14.44
CA THR A 354 15.28 16.60 15.19
C THR A 354 15.94 15.24 15.44
N ILE A 355 15.18 14.23 15.89
CA ILE A 355 15.65 12.86 16.09
C ILE A 355 16.20 12.29 14.78
N ARG A 356 15.45 12.43 13.67
CA ARG A 356 15.90 11.98 12.34
C ARG A 356 17.26 12.58 11.98
N HIS A 357 17.42 13.89 12.13
CA HIS A 357 18.68 14.56 11.82
C HIS A 357 19.83 14.12 12.74
N ALA A 358 19.57 13.95 14.04
CA ALA A 358 20.58 13.51 15.01
C ALA A 358 21.05 12.08 14.72
N VAL A 359 20.13 11.13 14.50
CA VAL A 359 20.50 9.74 14.19
C VAL A 359 21.30 9.63 12.89
N LEU A 360 20.91 10.37 11.85
CA LEU A 360 21.64 10.38 10.58
C LEU A 360 23.06 10.98 10.73
N ASP A 361 23.22 12.00 11.56
CA ASP A 361 24.53 12.59 11.87
C ASP A 361 25.42 11.61 12.66
N GLU A 362 24.85 10.88 13.62
CA GLU A 362 25.56 9.85 14.39
C GLU A 362 25.96 8.66 13.51
N PHE A 363 25.11 8.25 12.56
CA PHE A 363 25.46 7.27 11.53
C PHE A 363 26.62 7.73 10.65
N ALA A 364 26.56 8.97 10.15
CA ALA A 364 27.63 9.54 9.34
C ALA A 364 28.95 9.63 10.12
N THR A 365 28.90 10.10 11.37
CA THR A 365 30.06 10.19 12.27
C THR A 365 30.64 8.81 12.56
N GLY A 366 29.78 7.82 12.88
CA GLY A 366 30.19 6.44 13.10
C GLY A 366 30.84 5.81 11.86
N GLN A 367 30.32 6.11 10.67
CA GLN A 367 30.91 5.67 9.40
C GLN A 367 32.30 6.28 9.19
N GLN A 368 32.46 7.59 9.41
CA GLN A 368 33.74 8.28 9.28
C GLN A 368 34.79 7.73 10.27
N LEU A 369 34.45 7.62 11.55
CA LEU A 369 35.35 7.08 12.58
C LEU A 369 35.83 5.66 12.24
N ARG A 370 34.97 4.82 11.66
CA ARG A 370 35.38 3.48 11.25
C ARG A 370 36.33 3.47 10.05
N GLN A 371 36.08 4.34 9.07
CA GLN A 371 36.98 4.50 7.92
C GLN A 371 38.38 4.95 8.37
N GLU A 372 38.46 5.87 9.34
CA GLU A 372 39.72 6.35 9.91
C GLU A 372 40.48 5.27 10.71
N ASN A 373 39.74 4.40 11.41
CA ASN A 373 40.33 3.37 12.28
C ASN A 373 40.51 1.99 11.62
N GLY A 374 40.10 1.81 10.36
CA GLY A 374 40.26 0.56 9.61
C GLY A 374 39.43 -0.62 10.12
N PHE A 375 38.27 -0.35 10.75
CA PHE A 375 37.36 -1.42 11.19
C PHE A 375 36.54 -1.97 10.02
N ASP A 376 36.67 -3.26 9.74
CA ASP A 376 36.10 -3.92 8.55
C ASP A 376 34.61 -4.35 8.71
N ARG A 377 34.09 -4.41 9.95
CA ARG A 377 32.72 -4.86 10.22
C ARG A 377 31.73 -3.70 10.23
N HIS A 378 30.58 -3.94 9.61
CA HIS A 378 29.48 -2.97 9.44
C HIS A 378 28.33 -3.25 10.42
N ASP A 379 28.57 -3.94 11.54
CA ASP A 379 27.49 -4.64 12.25
C ASP A 379 26.39 -3.73 12.83
N PHE A 380 26.72 -2.50 13.25
CA PHE A 380 25.80 -1.42 13.66
C PHE A 380 26.59 -0.11 13.87
N TYR A 381 25.91 1.03 13.99
CA TYR A 381 26.44 2.32 14.43
C TYR A 381 25.82 2.71 15.78
N GLY A 382 26.64 3.24 16.69
CA GLY A 382 26.17 3.66 18.01
C GLY A 382 25.32 4.92 17.90
N ILE A 383 24.23 4.96 18.66
CA ILE A 383 23.39 6.15 18.87
C ILE A 383 23.63 6.62 20.30
N THR A 384 23.74 7.93 20.53
CA THR A 384 24.00 8.41 21.90
C THR A 384 22.77 8.24 22.79
N PRO A 385 22.94 8.04 24.12
CA PRO A 385 21.81 7.83 25.03
C PRO A 385 20.76 8.94 24.99
N LEU A 386 21.16 10.20 24.80
CA LEU A 386 20.23 11.33 24.72
C LEU A 386 19.34 11.25 23.47
N VAL A 387 19.88 10.80 22.33
CA VAL A 387 19.11 10.61 21.10
C VAL A 387 18.21 9.38 21.22
N ALA A 388 18.73 8.31 21.81
CA ALA A 388 17.97 7.08 22.08
C ALA A 388 16.78 7.34 23.03
N GLU A 389 16.98 8.09 24.11
CA GLU A 389 15.91 8.51 25.03
C GLU A 389 14.81 9.33 24.34
N MET A 390 15.18 10.24 23.42
CA MET A 390 14.20 11.01 22.63
C MET A 390 13.43 10.10 21.67
N LEU A 391 14.08 9.13 21.04
CA LEU A 391 13.43 8.16 20.17
C LEU A 391 12.49 7.24 20.96
N ASP A 392 12.92 6.71 22.09
CA ASP A 392 12.08 5.93 23.02
C ASP A 392 10.87 6.76 23.47
N TRP A 393 11.06 8.04 23.81
CA TRP A 393 9.96 8.92 24.14
C TRP A 393 8.96 8.99 22.98
N LEU A 394 9.42 9.19 21.75
CA LEU A 394 8.55 9.25 20.58
C LEU A 394 7.81 7.92 20.37
N VAL A 395 8.49 6.78 20.49
CA VAL A 395 7.87 5.44 20.38
C VAL A 395 6.75 5.27 21.39
N ARG A 396 6.98 5.62 22.67
CA ARG A 396 6.00 5.40 23.75
C ARG A 396 4.82 6.37 23.77
N HIS A 397 4.97 7.56 23.19
CA HIS A 397 3.94 8.61 23.24
C HIS A 397 3.22 8.79 21.91
N GLU A 398 3.91 8.61 20.78
CA GLU A 398 3.39 8.79 19.41
C GLU A 398 3.87 7.63 18.51
N PRO A 399 3.42 6.38 18.74
CA PRO A 399 3.97 5.19 18.08
C PRO A 399 3.92 5.25 16.54
N HIS A 400 2.85 5.82 15.99
CA HIS A 400 2.70 6.01 14.55
C HIS A 400 3.77 6.96 13.97
N LEU A 401 3.96 8.13 14.61
CA LEU A 401 4.95 9.10 14.17
C LEU A 401 6.38 8.56 14.35
N ALA A 402 6.62 7.81 15.43
CA ALA A 402 7.89 7.11 15.63
C ALA A 402 8.16 6.11 14.51
N GLY A 403 7.15 5.31 14.13
CA GLY A 403 7.28 4.34 13.04
C GLY A 403 7.60 4.98 11.69
N ALA A 404 6.94 6.10 11.36
CA ALA A 404 7.27 6.89 10.18
C ALA A 404 8.70 7.45 10.24
N THR A 405 9.09 8.03 11.37
CA THR A 405 10.42 8.61 11.60
C THR A 405 11.53 7.58 11.44
N ILE A 406 11.35 6.36 11.99
CA ILE A 406 12.30 5.25 11.85
C ILE A 406 12.46 4.85 10.38
N ASN A 407 11.37 4.74 9.63
CA ASN A 407 11.44 4.41 8.20
C ASN A 407 12.11 5.52 7.39
N GLU A 408 11.87 6.79 7.70
CA GLU A 408 12.58 7.92 7.08
C GLU A 408 14.09 7.88 7.36
N ILE A 409 14.49 7.61 8.61
CA ILE A 409 15.90 7.43 8.99
C ILE A 409 16.53 6.32 8.16
N ILE A 410 15.89 5.16 8.08
CA ILE A 410 16.38 4.00 7.32
C ILE A 410 16.50 4.37 5.84
N GLY A 411 15.44 4.94 5.24
CA GLY A 411 15.42 5.31 3.83
C GLY A 411 16.48 6.36 3.47
N GLU A 412 16.67 7.37 4.32
CA GLU A 412 17.72 8.37 4.13
C GLU A 412 19.12 7.79 4.33
N ALA A 413 19.32 6.90 5.30
CA ALA A 413 20.60 6.23 5.52
C ALA A 413 20.99 5.37 4.31
N GLU A 414 20.05 4.63 3.73
CA GLU A 414 20.27 3.85 2.49
C GLU A 414 20.63 4.76 1.31
N ARG A 415 19.84 5.81 1.08
CA ARG A 415 20.00 6.70 -0.09
C ARG A 415 21.21 7.62 -0.01
N ARG A 416 21.50 8.18 1.17
CA ARG A 416 22.52 9.24 1.35
C ARG A 416 23.84 8.71 1.89
N LEU A 417 23.79 7.76 2.83
CA LEU A 417 24.97 7.25 3.54
C LEU A 417 25.41 5.87 3.04
N GLN A 418 24.62 5.23 2.15
CA GLN A 418 24.85 3.87 1.67
C GLN A 418 24.92 2.83 2.80
N ILE A 419 24.26 3.11 3.91
CA ILE A 419 24.15 2.18 5.04
C ILE A 419 22.99 1.25 4.75
N SER A 420 23.20 -0.06 4.81
CA SER A 420 22.12 -1.01 4.54
C SER A 420 21.04 -0.94 5.60
N ARG A 421 19.79 -1.21 5.19
CA ARG A 421 18.65 -1.31 6.11
C ARG A 421 18.93 -2.17 7.34
N GLU A 422 19.51 -3.35 7.16
CA GLU A 422 19.84 -4.27 8.26
C GLU A 422 20.71 -3.58 9.34
N VAL A 423 21.68 -2.78 8.92
CA VAL A 423 22.58 -2.05 9.82
C VAL A 423 21.85 -0.91 10.51
N SER A 424 21.06 -0.12 9.78
CA SER A 424 20.26 0.97 10.37
C SER A 424 19.23 0.45 11.38
N THR A 425 18.47 -0.59 11.01
CA THR A 425 17.49 -1.24 11.88
C THR A 425 18.15 -1.78 13.13
N ARG A 426 19.27 -2.49 12.99
CA ARG A 426 20.00 -3.03 14.15
C ARG A 426 20.55 -1.93 15.06
N SER A 427 21.06 -0.84 14.48
CA SER A 427 21.56 0.31 15.25
C SER A 427 20.45 0.94 16.10
N ILE A 428 19.27 1.14 15.51
CA ILE A 428 18.09 1.66 16.20
C ILE A 428 17.60 0.70 17.27
N ALA A 429 17.47 -0.60 16.93
CA ALA A 429 17.03 -1.63 17.87
C ALA A 429 17.96 -1.71 19.09
N THR A 430 19.29 -1.73 18.87
CA THR A 430 20.27 -1.76 19.97
C THR A 430 20.20 -0.51 20.84
N ALA A 431 19.96 0.67 20.26
CA ALA A 431 19.83 1.90 21.03
C ALA A 431 18.57 1.90 21.91
N LEU A 432 17.44 1.44 21.37
CA LEU A 432 16.17 1.35 22.11
C LEU A 432 16.18 0.24 23.18
N ASP A 433 16.87 -0.86 22.92
CA ASP A 433 17.08 -1.94 23.89
C ASP A 433 17.93 -1.48 25.09
N LEU A 434 19.00 -0.72 24.82
CA LEU A 434 19.92 -0.26 25.87
C LEU A 434 19.40 0.92 26.69
N ASP A 435 18.78 1.90 26.03
CA ASP A 435 18.44 3.19 26.64
C ASP A 435 16.92 3.44 26.70
N GLY A 436 16.09 2.53 26.18
CA GLY A 436 14.63 2.65 26.18
C GLY A 436 13.97 2.11 27.45
N LYS A 437 12.64 2.29 27.54
CA LYS A 437 11.82 1.83 28.68
C LYS A 437 10.84 0.71 28.34
N LEU A 438 10.75 0.31 27.07
CA LEU A 438 9.94 -0.84 26.66
C LEU A 438 10.65 -2.13 27.03
N ASP A 439 9.89 -3.18 27.34
CA ASP A 439 10.44 -4.53 27.41
C ASP A 439 10.79 -5.07 26.01
N ASP A 440 11.73 -6.01 25.97
CA ASP A 440 12.29 -6.59 24.74
C ASP A 440 11.20 -7.14 23.81
N ASP A 441 10.20 -7.86 24.36
CA ASP A 441 9.13 -8.47 23.57
C ASP A 441 8.25 -7.39 22.88
N THR A 442 7.90 -6.32 23.60
CA THR A 442 7.10 -5.21 23.07
C THR A 442 7.90 -4.41 22.03
N LEU A 443 9.20 -4.18 22.27
CA LEU A 443 10.08 -3.50 21.32
C LEU A 443 10.22 -4.29 20.02
N ASP A 444 10.45 -5.60 20.11
CA ASP A 444 10.58 -6.49 18.96
C ASP A 444 9.28 -6.54 18.15
N GLU A 445 8.12 -6.63 18.80
CA GLU A 445 6.83 -6.60 18.10
C GLU A 445 6.61 -5.25 17.38
N PHE A 446 6.94 -4.14 18.04
CA PHE A 446 6.83 -2.81 17.44
C PHE A 446 7.73 -2.69 16.20
N LEU A 447 9.00 -3.10 16.30
CA LEU A 447 9.94 -3.04 15.19
C LEU A 447 9.56 -3.99 14.05
N ASP A 448 9.02 -5.19 14.33
CA ASP A 448 8.51 -6.10 13.29
C ASP A 448 7.37 -5.46 12.49
N LYS A 449 6.48 -4.70 13.14
CA LYS A 449 5.37 -4.01 12.47
C LYS A 449 5.84 -2.78 11.69
N VAL A 450 6.77 -2.01 12.24
CA VAL A 450 7.23 -0.75 11.66
C VAL A 450 8.20 -0.96 10.50
N VAL A 451 9.16 -1.88 10.64
CA VAL A 451 10.24 -2.05 9.67
C VAL A 451 9.95 -3.24 8.78
N ILE A 452 10.00 -3.01 7.47
CA ILE A 452 9.95 -4.10 6.49
C ILE A 452 11.38 -4.56 6.21
N PRO A 453 11.71 -5.85 6.48
CA PRO A 453 13.01 -6.39 6.13
C PRO A 453 13.29 -6.20 4.63
N SER A 454 14.51 -5.80 4.28
CA SER A 454 14.90 -5.80 2.87
C SER A 454 14.79 -7.22 2.35
N GLU A 455 14.01 -7.47 1.29
CA GLU A 455 14.04 -8.76 0.61
C GLU A 455 15.50 -9.04 0.23
N ARG A 456 16.06 -10.13 0.78
CA ARG A 456 17.37 -10.63 0.35
C ARG A 456 17.30 -10.75 -1.16
N LYS A 457 18.07 -9.92 -1.88
CA LYS A 457 18.35 -10.13 -3.30
C LYS A 457 18.80 -11.57 -3.42
N SER A 458 17.88 -12.43 -3.88
CA SER A 458 18.19 -13.81 -4.20
C SER A 458 19.20 -13.70 -5.33
N ARG A 459 20.46 -14.03 -5.02
CA ARG A 459 21.52 -14.10 -6.01
C ARG A 459 21.22 -15.15 -7.04
#